data_AF-S0G3A9-F1
#
_entry.id   AF-S0G3A9-F1
#
_cell.length_a   1.000
_cell.length_b   1.000
_cell.length_c   1.000
_cell.angle_alpha   90.00
_cell.angle_beta   90.00
_cell.angle_gamma   90.00
#
_symmetry.space_group_name_H-M   'P 1'
#
loop_
_entity.id
_entity.type
_entity.pdbx_description
1 polymer ?
#
loop_
_entity_poly.entity_id
_entity_poly.type
_entity_poly.pdbx_seq_one_letter_code
_entity_poly.pdbx_strand_id
1 'polypeptide(L)' 'MKFFLCVIGMVMIVEGLPYFAFPDRMKEMIQVIAGQDSLKLRRFGFFLMLAGLGVVYVAMEAN' A
#
# COMPACT_ATOMS: atom_id res chain seq x y z
N MET A 1 -5.64 -17.60 -11.84
CA MET A 1 -5.24 -17.92 -10.44
C MET A 1 -3.73 -17.77 -10.18
N LYS A 2 -2.83 -18.17 -11.09
CA LYS A 2 -1.37 -18.02 -10.88
C LYS A 2 -0.90 -16.56 -10.72
N PHE A 3 -1.45 -15.64 -11.51
CA PHE A 3 -1.10 -14.21 -11.44
C PHE A 3 -1.51 -13.55 -10.12
N PHE A 4 -2.70 -13.86 -9.59
CA PHE A 4 -3.18 -13.29 -8.33
C PHE A 4 -2.25 -13.62 -7.16
N LEU A 5 -1.85 -14.89 -7.03
CA LEU A 5 -0.89 -15.30 -5.99
C LEU A 5 0.49 -14.69 -6.19
N CYS A 6 0.94 -14.51 -7.43
CA CYS A 6 2.23 -13.89 -7.73
C CYS A 6 2.25 -12.39 -7.37
N VAL A 7 1.17 -11.66 -7.69
CA VAL A 7 1.03 -10.24 -7.32
C VAL A 7 0.97 -10.09 -5.79
N ILE A 8 0.20 -10.93 -5.09
CA ILE A 8 0.20 -10.93 -3.62
C ILE A 8 1.60 -11.19 -3.07
N GLY A 9 2.31 -12.18 -3.59
CA GLY A 9 3.69 -12.47 -3.17
C GLY A 9 4.65 -11.30 -3.41
N MET A 10 4.52 -10.62 -4.56
CA MET A 10 5.33 -9.44 -4.87
C MET A 10 5.03 -8.28 -3.91
N VAL A 11 3.76 -8.01 -3.62
CA VAL A 11 3.35 -6.99 -2.64
C VAL A 11 3.91 -7.31 -1.25
N MET A 12 3.88 -8.57 -0.82
CA MET A 12 4.46 -8.98 0.46
C MET A 12 5.98 -8.73 0.53
N ILE A 13 6.71 -8.97 -0.56
CA ILE A 13 8.15 -8.69 -0.63
C ILE A 13 8.40 -7.17 -0.59
N VAL A 14 7.66 -6.40 -1.39
CA VAL A 14 7.83 -4.94 -1.48
C VAL A 14 7.49 -4.26 -0.16
N GLU A 15 6.42 -4.65 0.51
CA GLU A 15 6.05 -4.12 1.83
C GLU A 15 7.01 -4.61 2.91
N GLY A 16 7.44 -5.87 2.88
CA GLY A 16 8.35 -6.46 3.87
C GLY A 16 9.76 -5.89 3.85
N LEU A 17 10.25 -5.45 2.69
CA LEU A 17 11.62 -4.95 2.51
C LEU A 17 11.91 -3.69 3.34
N PRO A 18 11.08 -2.63 3.34
CA PRO A 18 11.21 -1.49 4.24
C PRO A 18 11.23 -1.88 5.73
N TYR A 19 10.37 -2.81 6.15
CA TYR A 19 10.34 -3.27 7.55
C TYR A 19 11.62 -4.00 7.94
N PHE A 20 12.19 -4.80 7.03
CA PHE A 20 13.40 -5.58 7.30
C PHE A 20 14.68 -4.76 7.19
N ALA A 21 14.82 -3.96 6.12
CA ALA A 21 16.04 -3.21 5.83
C ALA A 21 16.16 -1.91 6.65
N PHE A 22 15.04 -1.24 6.95
CA PHE A 22 15.03 0.07 7.60
C PHE A 22 13.94 0.19 8.69
N PRO A 23 14.01 -0.62 9.76
CA PRO A 23 12.98 -0.67 10.79
C PRO A 23 12.80 0.67 11.54
N ASP A 24 13.88 1.43 11.75
CA ASP A 24 13.80 2.69 12.50
C ASP A 24 13.14 3.81 11.69
N ARG A 25 13.39 3.86 10.37
CA ARG A 25 12.73 4.81 9.46
C ARG A 25 11.23 4.55 9.37
N MET A 26 10.83 3.28 9.38
CA MET A 26 9.42 2.91 9.39
C MET A 26 8.73 3.35 10.69
N LYS A 27 9.39 3.19 11.84
CA LYS A 27 8.86 3.66 13.14
C LYS A 27 8.70 5.18 13.16
N GLU A 28 9.69 5.93 12.69
CA GLU A 28 9.60 7.40 12.55
C GLU A 28 8.43 7.81 11.66
N MET A 29 8.27 7.17 10.51
CA MET A 29 7.17 7.43 9.57
C MET A 29 5.80 7.17 10.21
N ILE A 30 5.65 6.08 10.95
CA ILE A 30 4.41 5.76 11.66
C ILE A 30 4.10 6.80 12.74
N GLN A 31 5.10 7.30 13.48
CA GLN A 31 4.90 8.36 14.47
C GLN A 31 4.41 9.66 13.84
N VAL A 32 4.96 10.03 12.68
CA VAL A 32 4.50 11.20 11.91
C VAL A 32 3.06 11.03 11.44
N ILE A 33 2.69 9.82 10.99
CA ILE A 33 1.33 9.47 10.57
C ILE A 33 0.36 9.48 11.75
N ALA A 34 0.78 8.95 12.90
CA ALA A 34 -0.04 8.90 14.12
C ALA A 34 -0.34 10.30 14.68
N GLY A 35 0.53 11.29 14.42
CA GLY A 35 0.30 12.69 14.76
C GLY A 35 -0.62 13.45 13.80
N GLN A 36 -1.05 12.86 12.68
CA GLN A 36 -1.97 13.49 11.72
C GLN A 36 -3.43 13.26 12.10
N ASP A 37 -4.29 14.23 11.78
CA ASP A 37 -5.74 14.10 11.95
C ASP A 37 -6.29 12.85 11.25
N SER A 38 -7.06 12.06 12.00
CA SER A 38 -7.67 10.83 11.49
C SER A 38 -8.56 11.06 10.26
N LEU A 39 -9.13 12.26 10.11
CA LEU A 39 -9.95 12.63 8.95
C LEU A 39 -9.11 12.73 7.65
N LYS A 40 -7.90 13.30 7.74
CA LYS A 40 -6.99 13.41 6.59
C LYS A 40 -6.47 12.02 6.20
N LEU A 41 -6.12 11.21 7.20
CA LEU A 41 -5.63 9.86 6.99
C LEU A 41 -6.70 8.95 6.36
N ARG A 42 -7.95 9.07 6.81
CA ARG A 42 -9.08 8.33 6.22
C ARG A 42 -9.36 8.75 4.78
N ARG A 43 -9.29 10.05 4.49
CA ARG A 43 -9.49 10.57 3.13
C ARG A 43 -8.36 10.11 2.21
N PHE A 44 -7.11 10.18 2.67
CA PHE A 44 -5.96 9.69 1.93
C PHE A 44 -6.06 8.20 1.64
N GLY A 45 -6.38 7.38 2.64
CA GLY A 45 -6.63 5.94 2.46
C GLY A 45 -7.77 5.65 1.48
N PHE A 46 -8.85 6.44 1.53
CA PHE A 46 -9.96 6.30 0.58
C PHE A 46 -9.54 6.59 -0.87
N PHE A 47 -8.76 7.67 -1.10
CA PHE A 47 -8.23 7.97 -2.42
C PHE A 47 -7.25 6.90 -2.92
N LEU A 48 -6.40 6.37 -2.04
CA LEU A 48 -5.51 5.24 -2.35
C LEU A 48 -6.28 3.98 -2.75
N MET A 49 -7.35 3.64 -2.02
CA MET A 49 -8.22 2.51 -2.37
C MET A 49 -8.89 2.71 -3.73
N LEU A 50 -9.42 3.91 -4.01
CA LEU A 50 -10.02 4.22 -5.31
C LEU A 50 -9.00 4.16 -6.45
N ALA A 51 -7.80 4.71 -6.25
CA ALA A 51 -6.74 4.65 -7.23
C ALA A 51 -6.30 3.21 -7.50
N GLY A 52 -6.12 2.39 -6.45
CA GLY A 52 -5.80 0.97 -6.58
C GLY A 52 -6.89 0.20 -7.32
N LEU A 53 -8.16 0.49 -7.04
CA LEU A 53 -9.29 -0.12 -7.75
C LEU A 53 -9.33 0.30 -9.22
N GLY A 54 -9.00 1.55 -9.54
CA GLY A 54 -8.83 2.02 -10.91
C GLY A 54 -7.68 1.33 -11.66
N VAL A 55 -6.54 1.12 -11.00
CA VAL A 55 -5.40 0.38 -11.57
C VAL A 55 -5.79 -1.07 -11.85
N VAL A 56 -6.47 -1.74 -10.91
CA VAL A 56 -6.95 -3.11 -11.12
C VAL A 56 -7.95 -3.18 -12.27
N TYR A 57 -8.85 -2.20 -12.37
CA TYR A 57 -9.83 -2.12 -13.45
C TYR A 57 -9.14 -1.96 -14.82
N VAL A 58 -8.20 -1.03 -14.95
CA VAL A 58 -7.42 -0.83 -16.20
C VAL A 58 -6.57 -2.06 -16.53
N ALA A 59 -5.91 -2.66 -15.54
CA ALA A 59 -5.09 -3.85 -15.74
C ALA A 59 -5.94 -5.08 -16.14
N MET A 60 -7.19 -5.15 -15.68
CA MET A 60 -8.14 -6.20 -16.03
C MET A 60 -8.77 -5.96 -17.41
N GLU A 61 -9.08 -4.71 -17.78
CA GLU A 61 -9.63 -4.38 -19.10
C GLU A 61 -8.57 -4.46 -20.21
N ALA A 62 -7.29 -4.30 -19.87
CA ALA A 62 -6.16 -4.47 -20.80
C ALA A 62 -5.78 -5.93 -21.09
N ASN A 63 -6.45 -6.92 -20.48
CA ASN A 63 -6.15 -8.35 -20.62
C ASN A 63 -7.36 -9.17 -21.09
#